data_AF-A0A7Y2MSE0-F1
#
_entry.id   AF-A0A7Y2MSE0-F1
#
_cell.length_a   1.000
_cell.length_b   1.000
_cell.length_c   1.000
_cell.angle_alpha   90.00
_cell.angle_beta   90.00
_cell.angle_gamma   90.00
#
_symmetry.space_group_name_H-M   'P 1'
#
loop_
_entity.id
_entity.type
_entity.pdbx_description
1 polymer ?
#
loop_
_entity_poly.entity_id
_entity_poly.type
_entity_poly.pdbx_seq_one_letter_code
_entity_poly.pdbx_strand_id
1 'polypeptide(L)'
;MTLGQFLDLLAQNPTVPLFFYVALPLTAFLASVFGKGEGAESPWNYMYTIVVYLACVPGIFAITLNVYLFLFERQSIMDTDLFTQILPIVCMILTMWLVRRNVEFDDIPGFDKLSGLFIIITALITLMWICEKTRIFAITIIPFHYFLILFIILIVGFTYGWKRVKG
;
A
#
# COMPACT_ATOMS: atom_id res chain seq x y z
N MET A 1 -14.10 -17.10 9.38
CA MET A 1 -12.64 -16.91 9.45
C MET A 1 -12.37 -15.45 9.76
N THR A 2 -11.64 -15.16 10.83
CA THR A 2 -11.21 -13.78 11.16
C THR A 2 -9.98 -13.40 10.34
N LEU A 3 -9.59 -12.12 10.34
CA LEU A 3 -8.35 -11.68 9.69
C LEU A 3 -7.13 -12.39 10.26
N GLY A 4 -7.02 -12.47 11.59
CA GLY A 4 -5.94 -13.21 12.26
C GLY A 4 -5.87 -14.66 11.80
N GLN A 5 -7.00 -15.38 11.82
CA GLN A 5 -7.07 -16.76 11.33
C GLN A 5 -6.64 -16.91 9.87
N PHE A 6 -6.96 -15.93 9.01
CA PHE A 6 -6.52 -15.93 7.62
C PHE A 6 -5.00 -15.77 7.49
N LEU A 7 -4.41 -14.81 8.22
CA LEU A 7 -2.97 -14.60 8.23
C LEU A 7 -2.24 -15.82 8.82
N ASP A 8 -2.78 -16.42 9.88
CA ASP A 8 -2.24 -17.64 10.48
C ASP A 8 -2.23 -18.81 9.49
N LEU A 9 -3.30 -18.97 8.69
CA LEU A 9 -3.37 -19.99 7.64
C LEU A 9 -2.32 -19.79 6.54
N LEU A 10 -2.08 -18.53 6.15
CA LEU A 10 -1.04 -18.18 5.17
C LEU A 10 0.37 -18.38 5.74
N ALA A 11 0.59 -18.03 7.01
CA ALA A 11 1.86 -18.23 7.71
C ALA A 11 2.18 -19.72 7.88
N GLN A 12 1.17 -20.56 8.15
CA GLN A 12 1.32 -22.02 8.24
C GLN A 12 1.63 -22.70 6.91
N ASN A 13 1.25 -22.09 5.78
CA ASN A 13 1.50 -22.61 4.43
C ASN A 13 2.24 -21.57 3.57
N PRO A 14 3.53 -21.29 3.86
CA PRO A 14 4.27 -20.18 3.25
C PRO A 14 4.53 -20.37 1.76
N THR A 15 4.35 -21.59 1.23
CA THR A 15 4.56 -21.91 -0.19
C THR A 15 3.63 -21.12 -1.10
N VAL A 16 2.36 -20.92 -0.73
CA VAL A 16 1.38 -20.22 -1.56
C VAL A 16 1.67 -18.72 -1.62
N PRO A 17 1.82 -17.99 -0.49
CA PRO A 17 2.25 -16.59 -0.52
C PRO A 17 3.58 -16.39 -1.23
N LEU A 18 4.55 -17.26 -0.98
CA LEU A 18 5.88 -17.15 -1.58
C LEU A 18 5.83 -17.31 -3.10
N PHE A 19 5.12 -18.31 -3.60
CA PHE A 19 4.93 -18.47 -5.05
C PHE A 19 4.25 -17.25 -5.67
N PHE A 20 3.18 -16.74 -5.05
CA PHE A 20 2.46 -15.56 -5.52
C PHE A 20 3.38 -14.32 -5.57
N TYR A 21 4.08 -14.01 -4.48
CA TYR A 21 4.94 -12.83 -4.39
C TYR A 21 6.26 -12.95 -5.17
N VAL A 22 6.71 -14.15 -5.51
CA VAL A 22 7.83 -14.34 -6.44
C VAL A 22 7.35 -14.23 -7.90
N ALA A 23 6.16 -14.73 -8.21
CA ALA A 23 5.61 -14.67 -9.55
C ALA A 23 5.37 -13.22 -10.03
N LEU A 24 4.99 -12.29 -9.16
CA LEU A 24 4.77 -10.89 -9.53
C LEU A 24 6.02 -10.16 -10.08
N PRO A 25 7.15 -10.07 -9.36
CA PRO A 25 8.37 -9.46 -9.88
C PRO A 25 8.94 -10.28 -11.05
N LEU A 26 8.79 -11.62 -11.04
CA LEU A 26 9.20 -12.45 -12.18
C LEU A 26 8.40 -12.13 -13.44
N THR A 27 7.08 -11.98 -13.34
CA THR A 27 6.24 -11.63 -14.49
C THR A 27 6.54 -10.22 -14.99
N ALA A 28 6.74 -9.25 -14.10
CA ALA A 28 7.23 -7.93 -14.49
C ALA A 28 8.62 -7.98 -15.16
N PHE A 29 9.49 -8.90 -14.73
CA PHE A 29 10.80 -9.11 -15.35
C PHE A 29 10.67 -9.70 -16.74
N LEU A 30 9.89 -10.76 -16.90
CA LEU A 30 9.67 -11.39 -18.20
C LEU A 30 9.00 -10.42 -19.17
N ALA A 31 8.02 -9.63 -18.70
CA ALA A 31 7.40 -8.54 -19.44
C ALA A 31 8.43 -7.55 -19.98
N SER A 32 9.42 -7.19 -19.16
CA SER A 32 10.47 -6.26 -19.56
C SER A 32 11.35 -6.82 -20.67
N VAL A 33 11.67 -8.11 -20.60
CA VAL A 33 12.52 -8.80 -21.58
C VAL A 33 11.78 -9.01 -22.90
N PHE A 34 10.50 -9.42 -22.86
CA PHE A 34 9.72 -9.72 -24.06
C PHE A 34 9.09 -8.49 -24.70
N GLY A 35 8.74 -7.47 -23.92
CA GLY A 35 8.09 -6.26 -24.40
C GLY A 35 9.00 -5.32 -25.18
N LYS A 36 10.33 -5.48 -25.14
CA LYS A 36 11.32 -4.75 -25.97
C LYS A 36 11.13 -3.22 -26.05
N GLY A 37 10.63 -2.60 -24.99
CA GLY A 37 10.38 -1.15 -24.94
C GLY A 37 8.96 -0.72 -25.30
N GLU A 38 8.08 -1.62 -25.69
CA GLU A 38 6.64 -1.37 -25.94
C GLU A 38 5.80 -1.44 -24.65
N GLY A 39 6.41 -1.21 -23.48
CA GLY A 39 5.75 -1.44 -22.20
C GLY A 39 4.55 -0.51 -21.93
N ALA A 40 4.56 0.68 -22.51
CA ALA A 40 3.45 1.66 -22.45
C ALA A 40 2.31 1.32 -23.43
N GLU A 41 2.57 0.47 -24.41
CA GLU A 41 1.61 0.09 -25.44
C GLU A 41 0.79 -1.14 -25.04
N SER A 42 -0.37 -1.29 -25.67
CA SER A 42 -1.18 -2.50 -25.55
C SER A 42 -0.46 -3.68 -26.22
N PRO A 43 -0.43 -4.89 -25.61
CA PRO A 43 -1.14 -5.32 -24.39
C PRO A 43 -0.32 -5.19 -23.10
N TRP A 44 0.93 -4.75 -23.18
CA TRP A 44 1.88 -4.75 -22.06
C TRP A 44 1.45 -3.82 -20.93
N ASN A 45 0.88 -2.66 -21.25
CA ASN A 45 0.38 -1.72 -20.27
C ASN A 45 -0.70 -2.31 -19.34
N TYR A 46 -1.66 -3.07 -19.88
CA TYR A 46 -2.70 -3.75 -19.09
C TYR A 46 -2.13 -4.85 -18.20
N MET A 47 -1.15 -5.59 -18.71
CA MET A 47 -0.48 -6.61 -17.90
C MET A 47 0.30 -5.96 -16.75
N TYR A 48 1.01 -4.86 -17.00
CA TYR A 48 1.66 -4.09 -15.95
C TYR A 48 0.65 -3.53 -14.95
N THR A 49 -0.51 -3.04 -15.39
CA THR A 49 -1.60 -2.66 -14.47
C THR A 49 -1.98 -3.81 -13.55
N ILE A 50 -2.23 -5.00 -14.09
CA ILE A 50 -2.62 -6.17 -13.27
C ILE A 50 -1.53 -6.49 -12.24
N VAL A 51 -0.27 -6.58 -12.68
CA VAL A 51 0.86 -6.92 -11.81
C VAL A 51 1.07 -5.86 -10.72
N VAL A 52 0.98 -4.58 -11.07
CA VAL A 52 1.10 -3.46 -10.13
C VAL A 52 -0.02 -3.49 -9.10
N TYR A 53 -1.28 -3.69 -9.51
CA TYR A 53 -2.40 -3.77 -8.57
C TYR A 53 -2.28 -4.99 -7.62
N LEU A 54 -1.90 -6.15 -8.16
CA LEU A 54 -1.70 -7.37 -7.37
C LEU A 54 -0.56 -7.25 -6.37
N ALA A 55 0.47 -6.45 -6.66
CA ALA A 55 1.57 -6.20 -5.73
C ALA A 55 1.24 -5.08 -4.73
N CYS A 56 0.66 -3.98 -5.20
CA CYS A 56 0.43 -2.78 -4.38
C CYS A 56 -0.71 -2.95 -3.38
N VAL A 57 -1.80 -3.64 -3.72
CA VAL A 57 -2.93 -3.79 -2.77
C VAL A 57 -2.53 -4.57 -1.51
N PRO A 58 -1.89 -5.75 -1.61
CA PRO A 58 -1.40 -6.46 -0.43
C PRO A 58 -0.24 -5.72 0.28
N GLY A 59 0.63 -5.03 -0.47
CA GLY A 59 1.72 -4.24 0.10
C GLY A 59 1.23 -3.06 0.94
N ILE A 60 0.29 -2.26 0.41
CA ILE A 60 -0.35 -1.15 1.14
C ILE A 60 -1.09 -1.67 2.37
N PHE A 61 -1.82 -2.80 2.22
CA PHE A 61 -2.51 -3.43 3.34
C PHE A 61 -1.53 -3.85 4.44
N ALA A 62 -0.42 -4.51 4.09
CA ALA A 62 0.60 -4.91 5.05
C ALA A 62 1.25 -3.72 5.76
N ILE A 63 1.59 -2.64 5.05
CA ILE A 63 2.09 -1.40 5.65
C ILE A 63 1.07 -0.85 6.66
N THR A 64 -0.19 -0.73 6.22
CA THR A 64 -1.28 -0.17 7.02
C THR A 64 -1.51 -0.97 8.29
N LEU A 65 -1.52 -2.30 8.18
CA LEU A 65 -1.70 -3.21 9.31
C LEU A 65 -0.54 -3.07 10.30
N ASN A 66 0.71 -3.08 9.84
CA ASN A 66 1.87 -2.89 10.70
C ASN A 66 1.84 -1.54 11.43
N VAL A 67 1.54 -0.46 10.71
CA VAL A 67 1.44 0.88 11.31
C VAL A 67 0.33 0.92 12.36
N TYR A 68 -0.81 0.27 12.09
CA TYR A 68 -1.91 0.18 13.05
C TYR A 68 -1.51 -0.60 14.31
N LEU A 69 -0.99 -1.81 14.15
CA LEU A 69 -0.56 -2.67 15.27
C LEU A 69 0.52 -1.99 16.12
N PHE A 70 1.44 -1.26 15.47
CA PHE A 70 2.50 -0.53 16.17
C PHE A 70 1.98 0.71 16.91
N LEU A 71 1.20 1.57 16.26
CA LEU A 71 0.78 2.85 16.84
C LEU A 71 -0.31 2.69 17.90
N PHE A 72 -1.29 1.82 17.66
CA PHE A 72 -2.50 1.70 18.50
C PHE A 72 -2.43 0.51 19.46
N GLU A 73 -1.98 -0.66 18.97
CA GLU A 73 -1.90 -1.86 19.81
C GLU A 73 -0.55 -2.01 20.54
N ARG A 74 0.47 -1.23 20.16
CA ARG A 74 1.83 -1.29 20.70
C ARG A 74 2.45 -2.68 20.62
N GLN A 75 2.06 -3.47 19.62
CA GLN A 75 2.69 -4.75 19.36
C GLN A 75 4.16 -4.54 18.97
N SER A 76 5.02 -5.45 19.40
CA SER A 76 6.42 -5.43 19.01
C SER A 76 6.53 -5.73 17.52
N ILE A 77 7.33 -4.94 16.80
CA ILE A 77 7.69 -5.20 15.39
C ILE A 77 8.44 -6.55 15.27
N MET A 78 8.99 -7.07 16.37
CA MET A 78 9.69 -8.37 16.37
C MET A 78 8.73 -9.56 16.31
N ASP A 79 7.46 -9.38 16.69
CA ASP A 79 6.44 -10.44 16.63
C ASP A 79 5.72 -10.46 15.26
N THR A 80 6.16 -9.60 14.34
CA THR A 80 5.64 -9.49 12.98
C THR A 80 6.03 -10.71 12.13
N ASP A 81 5.02 -11.38 11.56
CA ASP A 81 5.24 -12.51 10.67
C ASP A 81 5.86 -12.07 9.32
N LEU A 82 6.99 -12.67 8.96
CA LEU A 82 7.76 -12.29 7.77
C LEU A 82 6.99 -12.52 6.46
N PHE A 83 6.18 -13.58 6.37
CA PHE A 83 5.54 -13.99 5.12
C PHE A 83 4.26 -13.21 4.81
N THR A 84 3.55 -12.79 5.84
CA THR A 84 2.25 -12.12 5.70
C THR A 84 2.36 -10.61 5.84
N GLN A 85 3.40 -10.09 6.50
CA GLN A 85 3.54 -8.67 6.79
C GLN A 85 4.75 -8.03 6.10
N ILE A 86 5.92 -8.69 6.05
CA ILE A 86 7.12 -8.11 5.42
C ILE A 86 7.20 -8.43 3.92
N LEU A 87 6.97 -9.68 3.55
CA LEU A 87 7.06 -10.17 2.18
C LEU A 87 6.20 -9.36 1.17
N PRO A 88 4.92 -8.97 1.48
CA PRO A 88 4.13 -8.16 0.55
C PRO A 88 4.75 -6.78 0.28
N ILE A 89 5.38 -6.18 1.30
CA ILE A 89 6.03 -4.86 1.19
C ILE A 89 7.26 -4.96 0.30
N VAL A 90 8.12 -5.95 0.56
CA VAL A 90 9.32 -6.20 -0.25
C VAL A 90 8.94 -6.50 -1.70
N CYS A 91 7.95 -7.37 -1.92
CA CYS A 91 7.45 -7.68 -3.25
C CYS A 91 6.91 -6.43 -3.95
N MET A 92 6.11 -5.61 -3.28
CA MET A 92 5.58 -4.37 -3.85
C MET A 92 6.70 -3.45 -4.30
N ILE A 93 7.72 -3.22 -3.47
CA ILE A 93 8.87 -2.36 -3.79
C ILE A 93 9.63 -2.91 -5.00
N LEU A 94 9.92 -4.22 -5.01
CA LEU A 94 10.65 -4.87 -6.10
C LEU A 94 9.88 -4.81 -7.43
N THR A 95 8.60 -5.16 -7.40
CA THR A 95 7.72 -5.11 -8.59
C THR A 95 7.62 -3.69 -9.12
N MET A 96 7.36 -2.70 -8.25
CA MET A 96 7.28 -1.30 -8.64
C MET A 96 8.59 -0.79 -9.24
N TRP A 97 9.73 -1.11 -8.63
CA TRP A 97 11.04 -0.73 -9.14
C TRP A 97 11.30 -1.30 -10.54
N LEU A 98 10.91 -2.55 -10.77
CA LEU A 98 11.12 -3.22 -12.04
C LEU A 98 10.21 -2.69 -13.15
N VAL A 99 8.95 -2.41 -12.82
CA VAL A 99 8.00 -1.80 -13.75
C VAL A 99 8.44 -0.40 -14.13
N ARG A 100 8.88 0.42 -13.16
CA ARG A 100 9.38 1.80 -13.40
C ARG A 100 10.54 1.85 -14.40
N ARG A 101 11.36 0.80 -14.45
CA ARG A 101 12.49 0.73 -15.38
C ARG A 101 12.03 0.61 -16.85
N ASN A 102 10.81 0.15 -17.08
CA ASN A 102 10.28 -0.15 -18.41
C ASN A 102 9.17 0.80 -18.85
N VAL A 103 8.36 1.28 -17.91
CA VAL A 103 7.17 2.10 -18.18
C VAL A 103 7.10 3.22 -17.16
N GLU A 104 6.77 4.43 -17.62
CA GLU A 104 6.48 5.53 -16.71
C GLU A 104 5.17 5.25 -15.98
N PHE A 105 5.11 5.53 -14.68
CA PHE A 105 3.93 5.17 -13.89
C PHE A 105 2.66 5.91 -14.33
N ASP A 106 2.81 7.07 -14.95
CA ASP A 106 1.69 7.85 -15.48
C ASP A 106 1.09 7.20 -16.77
N ASP A 107 1.85 6.32 -17.45
CA ASP A 107 1.37 5.53 -18.59
C ASP A 107 0.59 4.27 -18.16
N ILE A 108 0.62 3.91 -16.87
CA ILE A 108 -0.07 2.72 -16.35
C ILE A 108 -1.53 3.06 -16.05
N PRO A 109 -2.50 2.45 -16.74
CA PRO A 109 -3.92 2.69 -16.50
C PRO A 109 -4.29 2.50 -15.02
N GLY A 110 -4.85 3.56 -14.42
CA GLY A 110 -5.37 3.51 -13.05
C GLY A 110 -4.34 3.68 -11.93
N PHE A 111 -3.05 3.90 -12.23
CA PHE A 111 -2.02 4.10 -11.21
C PHE A 111 -2.36 5.21 -10.20
N ASP A 112 -2.96 6.31 -10.66
CA ASP A 112 -3.42 7.40 -9.80
C ASP A 112 -4.44 6.96 -8.73
N LYS A 113 -5.23 5.91 -8.98
CA LYS A 113 -6.16 5.37 -7.99
C LYS A 113 -5.42 4.69 -6.84
N LEU A 114 -4.31 4.01 -7.12
CA LEU A 114 -3.45 3.41 -6.09
C LEU A 114 -2.75 4.48 -5.25
N SER A 115 -2.23 5.52 -5.91
CA SER A 115 -1.65 6.68 -5.22
C SER A 115 -2.69 7.39 -4.34
N GLY A 116 -3.91 7.59 -4.85
CA GLY A 116 -5.01 8.18 -4.10
C GLY A 116 -5.44 7.33 -2.90
N LEU A 117 -5.52 6.00 -3.07
CA LEU A 117 -5.81 5.07 -1.98
C LEU A 117 -4.78 5.19 -0.85
N PHE A 118 -3.48 5.18 -1.19
CA PHE A 118 -2.41 5.33 -0.21
C PHE A 118 -2.49 6.66 0.57
N ILE A 119 -2.80 7.76 -0.12
CA ILE A 119 -2.99 9.07 0.51
C ILE A 119 -4.18 9.05 1.49
N ILE A 120 -5.32 8.50 1.08
CA ILE A 120 -6.52 8.44 1.92
C ILE A 120 -6.24 7.60 3.17
N ILE A 121 -5.62 6.43 3.02
CA ILE A 121 -5.28 5.55 4.14
C ILE A 121 -4.30 6.25 5.09
N THR A 122 -3.26 6.89 4.56
CA THR A 122 -2.28 7.62 5.37
C THR A 122 -2.92 8.76 6.14
N ALA A 123 -3.83 9.52 5.49
CA ALA A 123 -4.59 10.58 6.14
C ALA A 123 -5.48 10.03 7.27
N LEU A 124 -6.15 8.90 7.06
CA LEU A 124 -6.99 8.25 8.06
C LEU A 124 -6.17 7.76 9.27
N ILE A 125 -5.06 7.06 9.05
CA ILE A 125 -4.19 6.61 10.13
C ILE A 125 -3.65 7.81 10.92
N THR A 126 -3.19 8.86 10.22
CA THR A 126 -2.68 10.07 10.86
C THR A 126 -3.76 10.73 11.72
N LEU A 127 -4.99 10.82 11.20
CA LEU A 127 -6.13 11.36 11.93
C LEU A 127 -6.45 10.53 13.17
N MET A 128 -6.54 9.20 13.02
CA MET A 128 -6.77 8.28 14.14
C MET A 128 -5.69 8.41 15.21
N TRP A 129 -4.42 8.53 14.79
CA TRP A 129 -3.28 8.68 15.70
C TRP A 129 -3.34 10.01 16.47
N ILE A 130 -3.68 11.11 15.78
CA ILE A 130 -3.93 12.40 16.45
C ILE A 130 -5.04 12.26 17.48
N CYS A 131 -6.17 11.64 17.12
CA CYS A 131 -7.32 11.45 18.01
C CYS A 131 -6.97 10.60 19.24
N GLU A 132 -6.22 9.51 19.07
CA GLU A 132 -5.74 8.68 20.17
C GLU A 132 -4.82 9.48 21.09
N LYS A 133 -3.82 10.18 20.52
CA LYS A 133 -2.80 10.89 21.30
C LYS A 133 -3.36 12.08 22.06
N THR A 134 -4.32 12.79 21.48
CA THR A 134 -5.00 13.95 22.09
C THR A 134 -6.03 13.53 23.14
N ARG A 135 -6.25 12.22 23.37
CA ARG A 135 -7.27 11.68 24.28
C ARG A 135 -8.64 12.35 24.08
N ILE A 136 -9.03 12.61 22.83
CA ILE A 136 -10.31 13.26 22.50
C ILE A 136 -11.52 12.42 22.98
N PHE A 137 -11.32 11.16 23.37
CA PHE A 137 -12.33 10.35 24.05
C PHE A 137 -12.76 10.85 25.44
N ALA A 138 -11.98 11.72 26.12
CA ALA A 138 -12.28 12.09 27.50
C ALA A 138 -13.15 13.34 27.68
N ILE A 139 -13.32 14.18 26.66
CA ILE A 139 -14.15 15.39 26.79
C ILE A 139 -14.86 15.67 25.45
N THR A 140 -16.13 15.26 25.39
CA THR A 140 -17.16 15.57 24.37
C THR A 140 -17.43 17.08 24.30
N ILE A 141 -16.44 17.89 23.93
CA ILE A 141 -16.58 19.35 23.76
C ILE A 141 -16.29 19.81 22.33
N ILE A 142 -15.66 18.99 21.48
CA ILE A 142 -15.33 19.39 20.10
C ILE A 142 -16.46 18.96 19.13
N PRO A 143 -17.11 19.91 18.43
CA PRO A 143 -18.07 19.59 17.38
C PRO A 143 -17.48 18.74 16.25
N PHE A 144 -18.28 17.80 15.73
CA PHE A 144 -17.87 16.88 14.66
C PHE A 144 -17.34 17.57 13.39
N HIS A 145 -17.78 18.80 13.09
CA HIS A 145 -17.31 19.54 11.92
C HIS A 145 -15.80 19.86 11.97
N TYR A 146 -15.21 20.04 13.16
CA TYR A 146 -13.76 20.25 13.27
C TYR A 146 -12.96 19.01 12.86
N PHE A 147 -13.49 17.82 13.12
CA PHE A 147 -12.89 16.57 12.66
C PHE A 147 -12.90 16.45 11.14
N LEU A 148 -14.02 16.80 10.49
CA LEU A 148 -14.11 16.83 9.03
C LEU A 148 -13.17 17.87 8.41
N ILE A 149 -13.07 19.06 9.00
CA ILE A 149 -12.14 20.09 8.54
C ILE A 149 -10.69 19.60 8.64
N LEU A 150 -10.30 19.02 9.78
CA LEU A 150 -8.96 18.45 9.97
C LEU A 150 -8.67 17.35 8.94
N PHE A 151 -9.62 16.45 8.68
CA PHE A 151 -9.46 15.39 7.69
C PHE A 151 -9.26 15.93 6.27
N ILE A 152 -10.05 16.93 5.86
CA ILE A 152 -9.88 17.60 4.56
C ILE A 152 -8.52 18.28 4.48
N ILE A 153 -8.08 18.98 5.53
CA ILE A 153 -6.76 19.61 5.60
C ILE A 153 -5.64 18.57 5.42
N LEU A 154 -5.75 17.41 6.07
CA LEU A 154 -4.77 16.34 5.91
C LEU A 154 -4.72 15.81 4.48
N ILE A 155 -5.87 15.54 3.86
CA ILE A 155 -5.93 15.09 2.45
C ILE A 155 -5.31 16.14 1.53
N VAL A 156 -5.67 17.41 1.68
CA VAL A 156 -5.13 18.50 0.86
C VAL A 156 -3.62 18.66 1.09
N GLY A 157 -3.17 18.57 2.34
CA GLY A 157 -1.75 18.62 2.70
C GLY A 157 -0.94 17.49 2.07
N PHE A 158 -1.40 16.25 2.19
CA PHE A 158 -0.74 15.09 1.59
C PHE A 158 -0.77 15.12 0.07
N THR A 159 -1.90 15.49 -0.55
CA THR A 159 -1.99 15.61 -2.01
C THR A 159 -1.09 16.71 -2.57
N TYR A 160 -1.01 17.86 -1.91
CA TYR A 160 -0.10 18.93 -2.31
C TYR A 160 1.36 18.54 -2.12
N GLY A 161 1.69 17.89 -1.01
CA GLY A 161 3.02 17.32 -0.77
C GLY A 161 3.42 16.32 -1.85
N TRP A 162 2.50 15.45 -2.25
CA TRP A 162 2.74 14.45 -3.30
C TRP A 162 2.98 15.07 -4.68
N LYS A 163 2.21 16.11 -5.04
CA LYS A 163 2.39 16.84 -6.31
C LYS A 163 3.76 17.51 -6.39
N ARG A 164 4.30 18.01 -5.27
CA ARG A 164 5.64 18.63 -5.21
C ARG A 164 6.79 17.61 -5.29
N VAL A 165 6.52 16.33 -5.00
CA VAL A 165 7.52 15.25 -5.13
C VAL A 165 7.51 14.66 -6.56
N LYS A 166 6.37 14.71 -7.25
CA LYS A 166 6.25 14.31 -8.66
C LYS A 166 6.79 15.36 -9.66
N GLY A 167 6.77 16.66 -9.32
CA GLY A 167 7.25 17.76 -10.18
C GLY A 167 8.65 18.22 -9.83
#